data_AF-A0AB33HXM4-F1
#
_entry.id   AF-A0AB33HXM4-F1
#
_cell.length_a   1.000
_cell.length_b   1.000
_cell.length_c   1.000
_cell.angle_alpha   90.00
_cell.angle_beta   90.00
_cell.angle_gamma   90.00
#
_symmetry.space_group_name_H-M   'P 1'
#
loop_
_entity.id
_entity.type
_entity.pdbx_description
1 polymer ?
#
loop_
_entity_poly.entity_id
_entity_poly.type
_entity_poly.pdbx_seq_one_letter_code
_entity_poly.pdbx_strand_id
1 'polypeptide(L)'
;MTVVITYLADDNARNRRRARRQAQREQAMQEQRLARKIALKLSGCVRADKAASLGSLCCKEEDERSGSICLPNVAIYAAGYRKSKQLTAR
;
A
#
# COMPACT_ATOMS: atom_id res chain seq x y z
N MET A 1 50.39 -30.18 -43.15
CA MET A 1 49.12 -30.22 -42.38
C MET A 1 48.96 -28.86 -41.71
N THR A 2 48.07 -28.01 -42.19
CA THR A 2 47.82 -26.68 -41.62
C THR A 2 46.63 -26.73 -40.67
N VAL A 3 46.85 -26.40 -39.40
CA VAL A 3 45.78 -26.33 -38.40
C VAL A 3 45.15 -24.95 -38.47
N VAL A 4 43.90 -24.87 -38.94
CA VAL A 4 43.11 -23.63 -38.92
C VAL A 4 42.52 -23.47 -37.53
N ILE A 5 43.08 -22.56 -36.72
CA ILE A 5 42.52 -22.21 -35.40
C ILE A 5 41.43 -21.17 -35.63
N THR A 6 40.16 -21.60 -35.62
CA THR A 6 39.01 -20.67 -35.61
C THR A 6 38.74 -20.25 -34.17
N TYR A 7 39.06 -19.01 -33.82
CA TYR A 7 38.59 -18.44 -32.56
C TYR A 7 37.06 -18.34 -32.62
N LEU A 8 36.36 -19.05 -31.72
CA LEU A 8 34.92 -18.91 -31.57
C LEU A 8 34.58 -17.45 -31.30
N ALA A 9 33.54 -16.92 -31.93
CA ALA A 9 33.15 -15.50 -31.83
C ALA A 9 32.95 -15.03 -30.38
N ASP A 10 32.64 -15.96 -29.47
CA ASP A 10 32.43 -15.72 -28.06
C ASP A 10 33.73 -15.51 -27.26
N ASP A 11 34.88 -15.97 -27.75
CA ASP A 11 36.19 -15.78 -27.11
C ASP A 11 36.94 -14.56 -27.67
N ASN A 12 36.24 -13.43 -27.74
CA ASN A 12 36.84 -12.15 -28.07
C ASN A 12 37.27 -11.39 -26.80
N ALA A 13 38.23 -10.47 -26.96
CA ALA A 13 38.76 -9.68 -25.84
C ALA A 13 37.68 -8.89 -25.09
N ARG A 14 36.58 -8.52 -25.75
CA ARG A 14 35.45 -7.80 -25.15
C ARG A 14 34.67 -8.70 -24.19
N ASN A 15 34.43 -9.96 -24.56
CA ASN A 15 33.72 -10.92 -23.73
C ASN A 15 34.55 -11.33 -22.51
N ARG A 16 35.87 -11.54 -22.67
CA ARG A 16 36.79 -11.75 -21.53
C ARG A 16 36.78 -10.59 -20.55
N ARG A 17 36.75 -9.35 -21.05
CA ARG A 17 36.62 -8.14 -20.22
C ARG A 17 35.28 -8.08 -19.50
N ARG A 18 34.18 -8.48 -20.15
CA ARG A 18 32.84 -8.54 -19.53
C ARG A 18 32.78 -9.61 -18.44
N ALA A 19 33.29 -10.82 -18.69
CA ALA A 19 33.34 -11.90 -17.71
C ALA A 19 34.11 -11.50 -16.44
N ARG A 20 35.27 -10.85 -16.59
CA ARG A 20 36.06 -10.33 -15.45
C ARG A 20 35.30 -9.30 -14.60
N ARG A 21 34.37 -8.55 -15.19
CA ARG A 21 33.59 -7.52 -14.49
C ARG A 21 32.17 -7.97 -14.15
N GLN A 22 31.83 -9.23 -14.41
CA GLN A 22 30.47 -9.72 -14.22
C GLN A 22 30.05 -9.61 -12.76
N ALA A 23 30.90 -10.04 -11.83
CA ALA A 23 30.65 -9.92 -10.39
C ALA A 23 30.38 -8.47 -9.95
N GLN A 24 31.17 -7.50 -10.43
CA GLN A 24 30.96 -6.08 -10.11
C GLN A 24 29.63 -5.54 -10.67
N ARG A 25 29.25 -5.99 -11.88
CA ARG A 25 27.96 -5.59 -12.48
C ARG A 25 26.79 -6.21 -11.74
N GLU A 26 26.91 -7.45 -11.30
CA GLU A 26 25.89 -8.13 -10.51
C GLU A 26 25.71 -7.45 -9.14
N GLN A 27 26.80 -7.08 -8.47
CA GLN A 27 26.77 -6.28 -7.24
C GLN A 27 26.09 -4.93 -7.47
N ALA A 28 26.50 -4.16 -8.48
CA ALA A 28 25.87 -2.87 -8.80
C ALA A 28 24.37 -2.99 -9.13
N MET A 29 23.97 -4.07 -9.81
CA MET A 29 22.55 -4.35 -10.10
C MET A 29 21.76 -4.70 -8.83
N GLN A 30 22.36 -5.45 -7.89
CA GLN A 30 21.75 -5.76 -6.61
C GLN A 30 21.60 -4.50 -5.75
N GLU A 31 22.63 -3.67 -5.68
CA GLU A 31 22.60 -2.38 -4.97
C GLU A 31 21.55 -1.45 -5.57
N GLN A 32 21.45 -1.36 -6.90
CA GLN A 32 20.43 -0.54 -7.56
C GLN A 32 19.01 -1.07 -7.27
N ARG A 33 18.82 -2.39 -7.23
CA ARG A 33 17.53 -3.00 -6.84
C ARG A 33 17.19 -2.67 -5.39
N LEU A 34 18.16 -2.74 -4.48
CA LEU A 34 17.98 -2.39 -3.07
C LEU A 34 17.63 -0.91 -2.92
N ALA A 35 18.38 -0.02 -3.58
CA ALA A 35 18.12 1.42 -3.57
C ALA A 35 16.70 1.76 -4.07
N ARG A 36 16.22 1.10 -5.14
CA ARG A 36 14.84 1.27 -5.62
C ARG A 36 13.80 0.81 -4.59
N LYS A 37 14.03 -0.30 -3.90
CA LYS A 37 13.13 -0.78 -2.84
C LYS A 37 13.10 0.19 -1.66
N ILE A 38 14.26 0.70 -1.25
CA ILE A 38 14.37 1.69 -0.18
C ILE A 38 13.65 2.98 -0.58
N ALA A 39 13.90 3.50 -1.78
CA ALA A 39 13.24 4.69 -2.30
C ALA A 39 11.72 4.53 -2.34
N LEU A 40 11.21 3.36 -2.77
CA LEU A 40 9.77 3.08 -2.80
C LEU A 40 9.15 2.96 -1.40
N LYS A 41 9.91 2.49 -0.40
CA LYS A 41 9.47 2.46 1.00
C LYS A 41 9.47 3.86 1.62
N LEU A 42 10.48 4.67 1.29
CA LEU A 42 10.61 6.05 1.77
C LEU A 42 9.66 7.03 1.08
N SER A 43 9.29 6.78 -0.18
CA SER A 43 8.41 7.69 -0.94
C SER A 43 6.97 7.71 -0.43
N GLY A 44 6.65 6.92 0.59
CA GLY A 44 5.30 6.81 1.16
C GLY A 44 4.34 6.15 0.18
N CYS A 45 3.37 5.42 0.71
CA CYS A 45 2.21 5.04 -0.08
C CYS A 45 1.22 6.19 0.07
N VAL A 46 1.22 7.14 -0.87
CA VAL A 46 0.29 8.30 -0.85
C VAL A 46 -1.15 7.87 -0.54
N ARG A 47 -1.56 6.69 -0.99
CA ARG A 47 -2.88 6.12 -0.70
C ARG A 47 -3.05 5.64 0.75
N ALA A 48 -2.04 4.98 1.33
CA ALA A 48 -2.09 4.53 2.72
C ALA A 48 -1.94 5.71 3.69
N ASP A 49 -1.03 6.65 3.39
CA ASP A 49 -0.82 7.86 4.18
C ASP A 49 -2.09 8.74 4.14
N LYS A 50 -2.72 8.88 2.96
CA LYS A 50 -4.01 9.56 2.82
C LYS A 50 -5.14 8.82 3.54
N ALA A 51 -5.22 7.50 3.43
CA ALA A 51 -6.23 6.71 4.14
C ALA A 51 -6.08 6.81 5.67
N ALA A 52 -4.85 6.76 6.18
CA ALA A 52 -4.56 6.96 7.60
C ALA A 52 -4.91 8.38 8.06
N SER A 53 -4.63 9.41 7.25
CA SER A 53 -5.03 10.79 7.56
C SER A 53 -6.55 11.00 7.53
N LEU A 54 -7.28 10.26 6.70
CA LEU A 54 -8.75 10.36 6.58
C LEU A 54 -9.49 9.58 7.69
N GLY A 55 -8.83 8.60 8.32
CA GLY A 55 -9.39 7.78 9.40
C GLY A 55 -9.71 8.53 10.70
N SER A 56 -9.23 9.77 10.85
CA SER A 56 -9.52 10.60 12.03
C SER A 56 -10.91 11.27 12.00
N LEU A 57 -11.69 11.13 10.93
CA LEU A 57 -13.04 11.71 10.84
C LEU A 57 -14.09 10.93 11.65
N CYS A 58 -13.79 9.72 12.11
CA CYS A 58 -14.71 8.89 12.90
C CYS A 58 -14.74 9.24 14.40
N CYS A 59 -13.89 10.16 14.85
CA CYS A 59 -13.87 10.63 16.24
C CYS A 59 -14.44 12.05 16.37
N LYS A 60 -15.28 12.51 15.43
CA LYS A 60 -16.17 13.62 15.74
C LYS A 60 -17.25 13.06 16.65
N GLU A 61 -17.03 13.35 17.93
CA GLU A 61 -17.97 13.38 19.04
C GLU A 61 -19.43 13.45 18.56
N GLU A 62 -20.27 12.72 19.27
CA GLU A 62 -21.67 12.38 19.03
C GLU A 62 -22.64 13.57 18.84
N ASP A 63 -22.13 14.79 18.68
CA ASP A 63 -22.86 16.03 18.89
C ASP A 63 -23.68 16.54 17.71
N GLU A 64 -23.41 16.10 16.48
CA GLU A 64 -24.21 16.57 15.33
C GLU A 64 -24.46 15.46 14.31
N ARG A 65 -25.35 14.52 14.63
CA ARG A 65 -26.16 13.83 13.61
C ARG A 65 -27.15 14.82 12.97
N SER A 66 -26.60 15.85 12.33
CA SER A 66 -27.31 16.83 11.52
C SER A 66 -27.34 16.33 10.08
N GLY A 67 -28.28 15.45 9.76
CA GLY A 67 -28.46 14.96 8.39
C GLY A 67 -29.15 13.62 8.31
N SER A 68 -30.36 13.63 7.73
CA SER A 68 -31.13 12.50 7.16
C SER A 68 -31.19 11.16 7.90
N ILE A 69 -30.90 11.11 9.20
CA ILE A 69 -31.09 9.92 10.02
C ILE A 69 -32.39 10.12 10.80
N CYS A 70 -33.26 9.12 10.84
CA CYS A 70 -34.44 9.16 11.68
C CYS A 70 -34.01 9.49 13.12
N LEU A 71 -34.63 10.51 13.72
CA LEU A 71 -34.36 10.89 15.12
C LEU A 71 -34.35 9.62 15.97
N PRO A 72 -33.40 9.44 16.92
CA PRO A 72 -33.25 8.18 17.66
C PRO A 72 -34.57 7.70 18.29
N ASN A 73 -35.38 8.63 18.81
CA ASN A 73 -36.69 8.32 19.36
C ASN A 73 -37.70 7.79 18.32
N VAL A 74 -37.65 8.30 17.09
CA VAL A 74 -38.49 7.82 15.96
C VAL A 74 -38.05 6.42 15.54
N ALA A 75 -36.74 6.16 15.48
CA ALA A 75 -36.20 4.83 15.16
C ALA A 75 -36.65 3.79 16.20
N ILE A 76 -36.56 4.12 17.49
CA ILE A 76 -36.98 3.25 18.60
C ILE A 76 -38.50 2.99 18.55
N TYR A 77 -39.30 4.00 18.21
CA TYR A 77 -40.74 3.85 18.03
C TYR A 77 -41.10 2.95 16.84
N ALA A 78 -40.43 3.11 15.69
CA ALA A 78 -40.62 2.29 14.51
C ALA A 78 -40.21 0.83 14.75
N ALA A 79 -39.16 0.61 15.55
CA ALA A 79 -38.71 -0.71 15.99
C ALA A 79 -39.66 -1.40 17.00
N GLY A 80 -40.80 -0.77 17.34
CA GLY A 80 -41.82 -1.36 18.20
C GLY A 80 -41.53 -1.27 19.70
N TYR A 81 -40.47 -0.57 20.11
CA TYR A 81 -40.23 -0.30 21.53
C TYR A 81 -41.30 0.67 22.05
N ARG A 82 -42.14 0.21 22.97
CA ARG A 82 -43.17 1.01 23.65
C ARG A 82 -42.85 0.99 25.15
N LYS A 83 -42.45 2.13 25.72
CA LYS A 83 -42.35 2.27 27.18
C LYS A 83 -43.76 2.46 27.74
N SER A 84 -44.39 1.39 28.21
CA SER A 84 -45.68 1.48 28.93
C SER A 84 -45.44 2.07 30.32
N LYS A 85 -45.59 3.39 30.47
CA LYS A 85 -45.82 3.96 31.80
C LYS A 85 -47.29 3.78 32.11
N GLN A 86 -47.60 3.32 33.31
CA GLN A 86 -48.95 3.14 33.83
C GLN A 86 -49.61 4.52 33.90
N LEU A 87 -50.31 4.91 32.83
CA LEU A 87 -51.08 6.15 32.77
C LEU A 87 -52.37 5.89 33.56
N THR A 88 -52.30 6.00 34.88
CA THR A 88 -53.49 6.04 35.72
C THR A 88 -54.15 7.39 35.50
N ALA A 89 -55.28 7.42 34.79
CA ALA A 89 -56.13 8.60 34.74
C ALA A 89 -56.55 8.93 36.18
N ARG A 90 -56.20 10.13 36.65
CA ARG A 90 -56.73 10.74 37.87
C ARG A 90 -57.56 11.94 37.47
#